data_AF-A0A3M5TRV1-F1
#
_entry.id   AF-A0A3M5TRV1-F1
#
_cell.length_a   1.000
_cell.length_b   1.000
_cell.length_c   1.000
_cell.angle_alpha   90.00
_cell.angle_beta   90.00
_cell.angle_gamma   90.00
#
_symmetry.space_group_name_H-M   'P 1'
#
loop_
_entity.id
_entity.type
_entity.pdbx_description
1 polymer ?
#
loop_
_entity_poly.entity_id
_entity_poly.type
_entity_poly.pdbx_seq_one_letter_code
_entity_poly.pdbx_strand_id
1 'polypeptide(L)'
;MPKTGRPRSIAAEHYPVLVKLAHAQPYSSQAELALVFFAETGITAHPDTFAKALKMAGITRVKQRAKGSFQSPEPNKAYGYNETHRRQLPE
;
A
#
# COMPACT_ATOMS: atom_id res chain seq x y z
N MET A 1 2.75 37.17 -4.65
CA MET A 1 3.83 36.15 -4.76
C MET A 1 3.45 34.97 -3.88
N PRO A 2 3.39 33.73 -4.40
CA PRO A 2 3.17 32.58 -3.54
C PRO A 2 4.35 32.48 -2.57
N LYS A 3 4.08 32.56 -1.27
CA LYS A 3 5.10 32.33 -0.24
C LYS A 3 5.44 30.85 -0.28
N THR A 4 6.48 30.50 -1.02
CA THR A 4 7.07 29.16 -0.97
C THR A 4 7.47 28.93 0.48
N GLY A 5 6.81 27.99 1.15
CA GLY A 5 7.11 27.65 2.54
C GLY A 5 8.50 27.03 2.70
N ARG A 6 8.74 26.35 3.83
CA ARG A 6 10.03 25.68 4.10
C ARG A 6 10.42 24.78 2.90
N PRO A 7 11.66 24.87 2.39
CA PRO A 7 12.13 24.01 1.32
C PRO A 7 11.96 22.54 1.70
N ARG A 8 11.57 21.71 0.72
CA ARG A 8 11.37 20.27 0.95
C ARG A 8 12.70 19.62 1.28
N SER A 9 12.72 18.76 2.30
CA SER A 9 13.90 17.99 2.68
C SER A 9 14.42 17.09 1.54
N ILE A 10 13.53 16.63 0.65
CA ILE A 10 13.89 15.90 -0.56
C ILE A 10 13.45 16.73 -1.76
N ALA A 11 14.39 17.42 -2.38
CA ALA A 11 14.22 18.18 -3.61
C ALA A 11 14.24 17.28 -4.86
N ALA A 12 13.89 17.87 -6.01
CA ALA A 12 13.86 17.18 -7.31
C ALA A 12 15.24 16.64 -7.74
N GLU A 13 16.32 17.25 -7.25
CA GLU A 13 17.70 16.84 -7.49
C GLU A 13 17.99 15.42 -6.98
N HIS A 14 17.24 14.95 -5.98
CA HIS A 14 17.43 13.62 -5.40
C HIS A 14 16.56 12.54 -6.06
N TYR A 15 15.65 12.90 -6.96
CA TYR A 15 14.76 11.93 -7.61
C TYR A 15 15.51 10.91 -8.47
N PRO A 16 16.55 11.27 -9.24
CA PRO A 16 17.33 10.28 -9.99
C PRO A 16 17.97 9.19 -9.09
N VAL A 17 18.41 9.58 -7.88
CA VAL A 17 18.97 8.64 -6.90
C VAL A 17 17.89 7.68 -6.40
N LEU A 18 16.71 8.20 -6.06
CA LEU A 18 15.57 7.37 -5.64
C LEU A 18 15.16 6.36 -6.73
N VAL A 19 15.14 6.79 -7.99
CA VAL A 19 14.84 5.92 -9.13
C VAL A 19 15.88 4.82 -9.28
N LYS A 20 17.17 5.18 -9.25
CA LYS A 20 18.28 4.22 -9.30
C LYS A 20 18.19 3.17 -8.18
N LEU A 21 17.93 3.60 -6.94
CA LEU A 21 17.80 2.70 -5.79
C LEU A 21 16.59 1.78 -5.92
N ALA A 22 15.42 2.31 -6.29
CA ALA A 22 14.23 1.51 -6.49
C ALA A 22 14.37 0.49 -7.63
N HIS A 23 15.12 0.81 -8.69
CA HIS A 23 15.41 -0.13 -9.77
C HIS A 23 16.44 -1.19 -9.37
N ALA A 24 17.45 -0.82 -8.58
CA ALA A 24 18.44 -1.78 -8.07
C ALA A 24 17.82 -2.76 -7.06
N GLN A 25 16.82 -2.31 -6.30
CA GLN A 25 16.19 -3.07 -5.22
C GLN A 25 14.65 -2.99 -5.30
N PRO A 26 14.02 -3.59 -6.32
CA PRO A 26 12.58 -3.43 -6.57
C PRO A 26 11.67 -4.07 -5.51
N TYR A 27 12.21 -5.00 -4.71
CA TYR A 27 11.49 -5.69 -3.64
C TYR A 27 11.76 -5.12 -2.26
N SER A 28 12.65 -4.14 -2.15
CA SER A 28 12.99 -3.54 -0.86
C SER A 28 11.81 -2.77 -0.27
N SER A 29 11.71 -2.85 1.05
CA SER A 29 10.73 -2.06 1.77
C SER A 29 11.07 -0.56 1.69
N GLN A 30 10.08 0.29 1.94
CA GLN A 30 10.31 1.73 1.97
C GLN A 30 11.36 2.14 3.03
N ALA A 31 11.40 1.42 4.16
CA ALA A 31 12.37 1.68 5.22
C ALA A 31 13.80 1.31 4.78
N GLU A 32 13.97 0.17 4.10
CA GLU A 32 15.26 -0.21 3.51
C GLU A 32 15.74 0.80 2.48
N LEU A 33 14.86 1.22 1.56
CA LEU A 33 15.20 2.24 0.58
C LEU A 33 15.59 3.57 1.24
N ALA A 34 14.95 3.94 2.35
CA ALA A 34 15.29 5.14 3.10
C ALA A 34 16.68 5.03 3.77
N LEU A 35 17.06 3.85 4.28
CA LEU A 35 18.39 3.62 4.85
C LEU A 35 19.48 3.73 3.78
N VAL A 36 19.28 3.12 2.62
CA VAL A 36 20.24 3.19 1.51
C VAL A 36 20.33 4.61 0.96
N PHE A 37 19.20 5.30 0.82
CA PHE A 37 19.16 6.70 0.42
C PHE A 37 19.90 7.60 1.40
N PHE A 38 19.74 7.37 2.70
CA PHE A 38 20.49 8.08 3.73
C PHE A 38 21.99 7.80 3.64
N ALA A 39 22.39 6.55 3.38
CA ALA A 39 23.80 6.22 3.19
C ALA A 39 24.42 6.91 1.95
N GLU A 40 23.66 7.08 0.87
CA GLU A 40 24.15 7.69 -0.38
C GLU A 40 24.10 9.24 -0.35
N THR A 41 23.12 9.84 0.33
CA THR A 41 22.88 11.31 0.29
C THR A 41 23.06 12.04 1.62
N GLY A 42 23.09 11.31 2.75
CA GLY A 42 23.11 11.88 4.10
C GLY A 42 21.78 12.53 4.55
N ILE A 43 20.72 12.44 3.73
CA ILE A 43 19.44 13.11 4.01
C ILE A 43 18.51 12.18 4.79
N THR A 44 18.07 12.63 5.96
CA THR A 44 17.01 11.99 6.72
C THR A 44 15.67 12.65 6.43
N ALA A 45 14.62 11.86 6.25
CA ALA A 45 13.28 12.34 6.03
C ALA A 45 12.26 11.47 6.77
N HIS A 46 11.15 12.09 7.18
CA HIS A 46 10.00 11.35 7.70
C HIS A 46 9.49 10.34 6.65
N PRO A 47 9.02 9.14 7.05
CA PRO A 47 8.49 8.14 6.13
C PRO A 47 7.46 8.69 5.14
N ASP A 48 6.52 9.53 5.58
CA ASP A 48 5.53 10.13 4.67
C ASP A 48 6.15 11.09 3.64
N THR A 49 7.18 11.83 4.03
CA THR A 49 7.93 12.72 3.12
C THR A 49 8.68 11.88 2.09
N PHE A 50 9.27 10.76 2.52
CA PHE A 50 9.95 9.82 1.64
C PHE A 50 8.98 9.14 0.66
N ALA A 51 7.81 8.69 1.13
CA ALA A 51 6.76 8.14 0.27
C ALA A 51 6.28 9.16 -0.77
N LYS A 52 6.10 10.43 -0.36
CA LYS A 52 5.76 11.51 -1.29
C LYS A 52 6.87 11.72 -2.32
N ALA A 53 8.14 11.71 -1.92
CA ALA A 53 9.27 11.86 -2.83
C ALA A 53 9.36 10.71 -3.84
N LEU A 54 9.17 9.45 -3.41
CA LEU A 54 9.09 8.29 -4.29
C LEU A 54 7.98 8.47 -5.33
N LYS A 55 6.79 8.88 -4.90
CA LYS A 55 5.66 9.15 -5.82
C LYS A 55 5.97 10.27 -6.81
N MET A 56 6.61 11.35 -6.36
CA MET A 56 7.03 12.46 -7.24
C MET A 56 8.13 12.03 -8.23
N ALA A 57 8.97 11.07 -7.85
CA ALA A 57 9.96 10.45 -8.72
C ALA A 57 9.36 9.40 -9.68
N GLY A 58 8.03 9.22 -9.70
CA GLY A 58 7.36 8.24 -10.55
C GLY A 58 7.35 6.81 -10.01
N ILE A 59 7.84 6.59 -8.80
CA ILE A 59 7.91 5.27 -8.18
C ILE A 59 6.60 5.01 -7.44
N THR A 60 5.81 4.07 -7.95
CA THR A 60 4.56 3.64 -7.33
C THR A 60 4.69 2.26 -6.73
N ARG A 61 4.21 2.09 -5.49
CA ARG A 61 4.15 0.77 -4.85
C ARG A 61 3.15 -0.12 -5.58
N VAL A 62 3.62 -1.21 -6.15
CA VAL A 62 2.73 -2.30 -6.60
C VAL A 62 2.30 -3.08 -5.36
N LYS A 63 1.05 -2.90 -4.92
CA LYS A 63 0.47 -3.79 -3.91
C LYS A 63 0.39 -5.17 -4.55
N GLN A 64 1.12 -6.15 -4.00
CA GLN A 64 0.89 -7.56 -4.31
C GLN A 64 -0.60 -7.81 -4.06
N ARG A 65 -1.39 -7.91 -5.12
CA ARG A 65 -2.74 -8.47 -5.03
C ARG A 65 -2.50 -9.91 -4.62
N ALA A 66 -2.66 -10.22 -3.33
CA ALA A 66 -2.88 -11.58 -2.94
C ALA A 66 -4.08 -12.06 -3.76
N LYS A 67 -3.83 -12.91 -4.76
CA LYS A 67 -4.88 -13.74 -5.37
C LYS A 67 -5.28 -14.79 -4.32
N GLY A 68 -5.75 -14.34 -3.16
CA GLY A 68 -6.53 -15.17 -2.28
C GLY A 68 -7.93 -15.14 -2.84
N SER A 69 -8.38 -16.26 -3.40
CA SER A 69 -9.79 -16.49 -3.67
C SER A 69 -10.54 -16.29 -2.36
N PHE A 70 -11.08 -15.09 -2.15
CA PHE A 70 -12.11 -14.91 -1.14
C PHE A 70 -13.31 -15.73 -1.60
N GLN A 71 -13.36 -16.98 -1.17
CA GLN A 71 -14.58 -17.74 -1.19
C GLN A 71 -15.44 -17.14 -0.08
N SER A 72 -16.56 -16.53 -0.47
CA SER A 72 -17.59 -16.22 0.53
C SER A 72 -17.85 -17.49 1.32
N PRO A 73 -17.88 -17.46 2.66
CA PRO A 73 -18.39 -18.60 3.40
C PRO A 73 -19.77 -18.94 2.83
N GLU A 74 -20.07 -20.23 2.69
CA GLU A 74 -21.40 -20.69 2.27
C GLU A 74 -22.46 -19.89 3.04
N PRO A 75 -23.55 -19.46 2.38
CA PRO A 75 -24.60 -18.71 3.04
C PRO A 75 -25.04 -19.52 4.27
N ASN A 76 -24.84 -18.92 5.44
CA ASN A 76 -25.10 -19.56 6.72
C ASN A 76 -26.52 -20.11 6.67
N LYS A 77 -26.69 -21.44 6.79
CA LYS A 77 -28.01 -22.07 6.84
C LYS A 77 -28.72 -21.46 8.04
N ALA A 78 -29.60 -20.48 7.79
CA ALA A 78 -30.37 -19.86 8.85
C ALA A 78 -31.09 -20.99 9.59
N TYR A 79 -30.84 -21.11 10.89
CA TYR A 79 -31.58 -22.06 11.73
C TYR A 79 -33.02 -21.56 11.78
N GLY A 80 -33.87 -22.13 10.92
CA GLY A 80 -35.20 -21.61 10.66
C GLY A 80 -36.13 -22.67 10.07
N TYR A 81 -37.42 -22.43 10.30
CA TYR A 81 -38.56 -23.24 9.93
C TYR A 81 -38.53 -23.64 8.45
N ASN A 82 -38.02 -24.83 8.14
CA ASN A 82 -38.01 -25.39 6.78
C ASN A 82 -39.29 -26.18 6.50
N GLU A 83 -39.53 -26.60 5.26
CA GLU A 83 -40.76 -27.34 4.88
C GLU A 83 -41.06 -28.56 5.74
N THR A 84 -40.03 -29.20 6.32
CA THR A 84 -40.18 -30.30 7.29
C THR A 84 -40.85 -29.90 8.61
N HIS A 85 -40.84 -28.63 8.97
CA HIS A 85 -41.48 -28.07 10.17
C HIS A 85 -42.90 -27.57 9.89
N ARG A 86 -43.34 -27.59 8.63
CA ARG A 86 -44.68 -27.15 8.23
C ARG A 86 -45.70 -28.22 8.65
N ARG A 87 -46.59 -27.91 9.60
CA ARG A 87 -47.69 -28.80 9.98
C ARG A 87 -48.60 -29.06 8.77
N GLN A 88 -48.77 -30.32 8.40
CA GLN A 88 -49.82 -30.71 7.47
C GLN A 88 -51.15 -30.73 8.25
N LEU A 89 -52.12 -29.98 7.74
CA LEU A 89 -53.50 -30.04 8.23
C LEU A 89 -54.12 -31.36 7.75
N PRO A 90 -54.81 -32.13 8.61
CA PRO A 90 -55.56 -33.29 8.17
C PRO A 90 -56.75 -32.86 7.30
N GLU A 91 -57.11 -33.70 6.34
CA GLU A 91 -58.32 -33.58 5.50
C GLU A 91 -59.61 -33.73 6.31
#